data_AF-C1F733-F1
#
_entry.id   AF-C1F733-F1
#
_cell.length_a   1.000
_cell.length_b   1.000
_cell.length_c   1.000
_cell.angle_alpha   90.00
_cell.angle_beta   90.00
_cell.angle_gamma   90.00
#
_symmetry.space_group_name_H-M   'P 1'
#
loop_
_entity.id
_entity.type
_entity.pdbx_description
1 polymer ?
#
loop_
_entity_poly.entity_id
_entity_poly.type
_entity_poly.pdbx_seq_one_letter_code
_entity_poly.pdbx_strand_id
1 'polypeptide(L)' 'MIARELASKRVSPKGPVSGLRMLTYFINRGGKGLSASRRRSLERAKELLSERIHRDKSNRKKKAA' A
#
# COMPACT_ATOMS: atom_id res chain seq x y z
N MET A 1 1.10 -11.43 -7.79
CA MET A 1 1.48 -12.11 -6.53
C MET A 1 1.96 -11.15 -5.41
N ILE A 2 2.55 -9.99 -5.69
CA ILE A 2 3.17 -9.10 -4.67
C ILE A 2 2.16 -8.27 -3.82
N ALA A 3 1.01 -7.87 -4.37
CA ALA A 3 0.08 -6.97 -3.67
C ALA A 3 -0.59 -7.62 -2.44
N ARG A 4 -0.82 -8.94 -2.47
CA ARG A 4 -1.45 -9.68 -1.37
C ARG A 4 -0.49 -9.85 -0.19
N GLU A 5 0.81 -10.00 -0.46
CA GLU A 5 1.84 -10.03 0.58
C GLU A 5 2.04 -8.65 1.18
N LEU A 6 2.26 -7.59 0.40
CA LEU A 6 2.48 -6.23 0.92
C LEU A 6 1.32 -5.72 1.82
N ALA A 7 0.09 -6.17 1.56
CA ALA A 7 -1.09 -5.83 2.35
C ALA A 7 -1.30 -6.70 3.60
N SER A 8 -0.44 -7.70 3.83
CA SER A 8 -0.44 -8.52 5.06
C SER A 8 0.28 -7.79 6.20
N LYS A 9 -0.17 -8.03 7.45
CA LYS A 9 0.52 -7.59 8.68
C LYS A 9 2.02 -7.96 8.70
N ARG A 10 2.43 -8.96 7.91
CA ARG A 10 3.81 -9.41 7.76
C ARG A 10 4.75 -8.39 7.10
N VAL A 11 4.22 -7.43 6.33
CA VAL A 11 5.03 -6.44 5.57
C VAL A 11 4.70 -5.00 5.94
N SER A 12 3.59 -4.78 6.67
CA SER A 12 3.23 -3.48 7.22
C SER A 12 2.96 -3.58 8.73
N PRO A 13 4.01 -3.74 9.54
CA PRO A 13 3.88 -3.98 10.98
C PRO A 13 3.16 -2.84 11.72
N LYS A 14 3.17 -1.62 11.16
CA LYS A 14 2.51 -0.43 11.73
C LYS A 14 1.14 -0.11 11.10
N GLY A 15 0.59 -1.04 10.30
CA GLY A 15 -0.73 -0.90 9.67
C GLY A 15 -0.70 -0.31 8.24
N PRO A 16 -1.83 -0.36 7.53
CA PRO A 16 -1.88 -0.15 6.08
C PRO A 16 -1.40 1.24 5.62
N VAL A 17 -1.59 2.29 6.43
CA VAL A 17 -1.08 3.64 6.13
C VAL A 17 0.45 3.69 6.10
N SER A 18 1.12 2.90 6.96
CA SER A 18 2.58 2.82 6.97
C SER A 18 3.12 2.10 5.73
N GLY A 19 2.40 1.09 5.24
CA GLY A 19 2.71 0.37 4.00
C GLY A 19 2.56 1.24 2.76
N LEU A 20 1.56 2.12 2.74
CA LEU A 20 1.36 3.06 1.64
C LEU A 20 2.52 4.06 1.52
N ARG A 21 3.01 4.56 2.66
CA ARG A 21 4.20 5.42 2.72
C ARG A 21 5.46 4.70 2.23
N MET A 22 5.63 3.45 2.63
CA MET A 22 6.74 2.60 2.17
C MET A 22 6.71 2.34 0.67
N LEU A 23 5.53 2.00 0.12
CA LEU A 23 5.33 1.84 -1.33
C LEU A 23 5.66 3.12 -2.10
N THR A 24 5.19 4.26 -1.61
CA THR A 24 5.45 5.57 -2.23
C THR A 24 6.96 5.90 -2.20
N TYR A 25 7.63 5.63 -1.08
CA TYR A 25 9.08 5.79 -0.96
C TYR A 25 9.84 4.89 -1.94
N PHE A 26 9.46 3.62 -2.08
CA PHE A 26 10.09 2.69 -3.01
C PHE A 26 9.90 3.11 -4.47
N ILE A 27 8.71 3.58 -4.85
CA ILE A 27 8.41 4.04 -6.21
C ILE A 27 9.20 5.33 -6.54
N ASN A 28 9.26 6.27 -5.60
CA ASN A 28 9.86 7.59 -5.82
C ASN A 28 11.38 7.59 -5.66
N ARG A 29 11.90 6.89 -4.65
CA ARG A 29 13.33 6.94 -4.26
C ARG A 29 14.09 5.68 -4.65
N GLY A 30 13.45 4.50 -4.59
CA GLY A 30 14.02 3.23 -5.05
C GLY A 30 13.80 2.94 -6.56
N GLY A 31 13.01 3.78 -7.24
CA GLY A 31 12.55 3.57 -8.61
C GLY A 31 13.60 3.68 -9.72
N LYS A 32 14.80 4.21 -9.44
CA LYS A 32 15.85 4.43 -10.45
C LYS A 32 16.38 3.13 -11.09
N GLY A 33 16.21 1.97 -10.45
CA GLY A 33 16.61 0.66 -10.98
C GLY A 33 15.45 -0.32 -11.20
N LEU A 34 14.20 0.14 -11.09
CA LEU A 34 13.04 -0.72 -11.24
C LEU A 34 12.64 -0.84 -12.72
N SER A 35 12.53 -2.08 -13.21
CA SER A 35 11.94 -2.32 -14.53
C SER A 35 10.49 -1.84 -14.57
N ALA A 36 10.03 -1.43 -15.76
CA ALA A 36 8.68 -0.88 -15.95
C ALA A 36 7.56 -1.80 -15.42
N SER A 37 7.74 -3.12 -15.55
CA SER A 37 6.82 -4.14 -15.02
C SER A 37 6.74 -4.13 -13.49
N ARG A 38 7.89 -3.96 -12.82
CA ARG A 38 7.97 -3.88 -11.36
C ARG A 38 7.38 -2.56 -10.85
N ARG A 39 7.60 -1.45 -11.56
CA ARG A 39 6.96 -0.16 -11.27
C ARG A 39 5.42 -0.26 -11.38
N ARG A 40 4.89 -0.85 -12.44
CA ARG A 40 3.43 -1.09 -12.59
C ARG A 40 2.85 -1.95 -11.46
N SER A 41 3.59 -2.96 -11.03
CA SER A 41 3.16 -3.82 -9.92
C SER A 41 3.07 -3.06 -8.59
N LEU A 42 4.01 -2.15 -8.34
CA LEU A 42 4.02 -1.31 -7.14
C LEU A 42 2.91 -0.24 -7.18
N GLU A 43 2.66 0.37 -8.34
CA GLU A 43 1.55 1.31 -8.52
C GLU A 43 0.19 0.63 -8.26
N ARG A 44 -0.04 -0.57 -8.82
CA ARG A 44 -1.26 -1.35 -8.52
C ARG A 44 -1.38 -1.71 -7.04
N ALA A 45 -0.27 -2.06 -6.39
CA ALA A 45 -0.29 -2.36 -4.95
C ALA A 45 -0.63 -1.11 -4.12
N LYS A 46 -0.15 0.07 -4.51
CA LYS A 46 -0.47 1.36 -3.89
C LYS A 46 -1.96 1.69 -4.04
N GLU A 47 -2.56 1.51 -5.22
CA GLU A 47 -4.00 1.73 -5.43
C GLU A 47 -4.86 0.84 -4.53
N LEU A 48 -4.62 -0.48 -4.56
CA LEU A 48 -5.38 -1.44 -3.75
C LEU A 48 -5.27 -1.15 -2.25
N LEU A 49 -4.09 -0.73 -1.79
CA LEU A 49 -3.87 -0.38 -0.39
C LEU A 49 -4.58 0.92 -0.03
N SER A 50 -4.55 1.93 -0.90
CA SER A 50 -5.27 3.20 -0.71
C SER A 50 -6.77 2.98 -0.63
N GLU A 51 -7.33 2.17 -1.52
CA GLU A 51 -8.76 1.81 -1.51
C GLU A 51 -9.14 1.09 -0.21
N ARG A 52 -8.32 0.14 0.23
CA ARG A 52 -8.53 -0.57 1.50
C ARG A 52 -8.49 0.38 2.70
N ILE A 53 -7.55 1.34 2.73
CA ILE A 53 -7.48 2.37 3.77
C ILE A 53 -8.73 3.24 3.75
N HIS A 54 -9.20 3.68 2.58
CA HIS A 54 -10.42 4.47 2.46
C HIS A 54 -11.64 3.72 3.00
N ARG A 55 -11.76 2.43 2.67
CA ARG A 55 -12.82 1.55 3.17
C ARG A 55 -12.75 1.37 4.69
N ASP A 56 -11.56 1.12 5.22
CA ASP A 56 -11.33 0.93 6.65
C ASP A 56 -11.59 2.21 7.45
N LYS A 57 -11.19 3.38 6.92
CA LYS A 57 -11.43 4.70 7.52
C LYS A 57 -12.93 5.05 7.54
N SER A 58 -13.67 4.71 6.49
CA SER A 58 -15.13 4.81 6.45
C SER A 58 -15.79 3.94 7.53
N ASN A 59 -15.34 2.69 7.64
CA ASN A 59 -15.86 1.74 8.62
C ASN A 59 -15.54 2.15 10.07
N ARG A 60 -14.36 2.75 10.30
CA ARG A 60 -13.94 3.24 11.61
C ARG A 60 -14.68 4.53 12.01
N LYS A 61 -15.03 5.39 11.06
CA LYS A 61 -15.92 6.54 11.30
C LYS A 61 -17.33 6.11 11.73
N LYS A 62 -17.88 5.05 11.11
CA LYS A 62 -19.19 4.50 11.49
C LYS A 62 -19.22 3.87 12.89
N LYS A 63 -18.09 3.40 13.42
CA LYS A 63 -17.99 2.82 14.78
C LYS A 63 -17.75 3.86 15.88
N ALA A 64 -17.42 5.09 15.51
CA ALA A 64 -17.13 6.18 16.44
C ALA A 64 -18.26 7.22 16.53
N ALA A 65 -19.37 6.98 15.82
CA ALA A 65 -20.62 7.73 15.87
C ALA A 65 -21.71 6.81 16.43
#